data_AF-A0A2M7I7K4-F1
#
_entry.id   AF-A0A2M7I7K4-F1
#
_cell.length_a   1.000
_cell.length_b   1.000
_cell.length_c   1.000
_cell.angle_alpha   90.00
_cell.angle_beta   90.00
_cell.angle_gamma   90.00
#
_symmetry.space_group_name_H-M   'P 1'
#
loop_
_entity.id
_entity.type
_entity.pdbx_description
1 polymer ?
#
loop_
_entity_poly.entity_id
_entity_poly.type
_entity_poly.pdbx_seq_one_letter_code
_entity_poly.pdbx_strand_id
1 'polypeptide(L)'
;SGNSRAALIVVDGLALDQWVTIRQLLQKQDANLVMRESATFAWIPTLTSVSRQSIFSGKPPLYFPSSINSTNSEEKLWKQFWEGHGLSRLDVAYQRGLGDGDAAGVLDAAIHPGKTKVVGLVVDKVDKIMHGMQLGSAGMHNQIKQWCHAGFLSALVGQLLDYGYEVWLTADHGNIQCEGKGRPSEGVIAETRGERVRVYPTPELRSQVACAFPFAHEWQPVGLPADYFPLVAGGRDAFVNPGDVIVGHGGIAIEEVIVPLVKFERRTR
;
A
#
# COMPACT_ATOMS: atom_id res chain seq x y z
N SER A 1 -9.79 -13.99 26.99
CA SER A 1 -9.81 -12.56 26.64
C SER A 1 -10.79 -12.38 25.50
N GLY A 2 -11.88 -11.65 25.73
CA GLY A 2 -13.10 -11.74 24.94
C GLY A 2 -12.96 -11.22 23.51
N ASN A 3 -13.45 -12.02 22.54
CA ASN A 3 -14.14 -11.64 21.31
C ASN A 3 -13.63 -10.37 20.58
N SER A 4 -12.32 -10.12 20.53
CA SER A 4 -11.77 -8.90 19.93
C SER A 4 -11.98 -8.96 18.42
N ARG A 5 -12.64 -7.93 17.87
CA ARG A 5 -12.84 -7.77 16.43
C ARG A 5 -11.74 -6.84 15.90
N ALA A 6 -11.14 -7.17 14.75
CA ALA A 6 -10.08 -6.35 14.15
C ALA A 6 -10.41 -5.94 12.72
N ALA A 7 -10.11 -4.70 12.37
CA ALA A 7 -10.23 -4.18 11.01
C ALA A 7 -8.88 -3.61 10.58
N LEU A 8 -8.37 -4.08 9.45
CA LEU A 8 -7.16 -3.55 8.84
C LEU A 8 -7.51 -2.85 7.53
N ILE A 9 -7.22 -1.55 7.46
CA ILE A 9 -7.35 -0.73 6.27
C ILE A 9 -5.95 -0.55 5.67
N VAL A 10 -5.76 -0.96 4.42
CA VAL A 10 -4.56 -0.67 3.64
C VAL A 10 -4.93 0.41 2.64
N VAL A 11 -4.33 1.60 2.77
CA VAL A 11 -4.48 2.66 1.76
C VAL A 11 -3.32 2.52 0.79
N ASP A 12 -3.61 2.05 -0.42
CA ASP A 12 -2.63 1.75 -1.46
C ASP A 12 -1.88 3.03 -1.85
N GLY A 13 -0.55 2.98 -1.80
CA GLY A 13 0.33 4.09 -2.15
C GLY A 13 0.36 5.26 -1.17
N LEU A 14 -0.15 5.13 0.07
CA LEU A 14 -0.16 6.25 1.02
C LEU A 14 1.21 6.54 1.65
N ALA A 15 1.79 7.68 1.25
CA ALA A 15 3.02 8.21 1.85
C ALA A 15 2.76 8.91 3.21
N LEU A 16 3.81 9.02 4.01
CA LEU A 16 3.72 9.53 5.39
C LEU A 16 3.42 11.03 5.47
N ASP A 17 3.95 11.82 4.52
CA ASP A 17 3.63 13.25 4.35
C ASP A 17 2.17 13.46 3.92
N GLN A 18 1.66 12.57 3.07
CA GLN A 18 0.26 12.57 2.65
C GLN A 18 -0.67 12.22 3.81
N TRP A 19 -0.28 11.28 4.66
CA TRP A 19 -0.99 10.97 5.90
C TRP A 19 -1.13 12.20 6.82
N VAL A 20 -0.12 13.06 6.92
CA VAL A 20 -0.23 14.32 7.69
C VAL A 20 -1.38 15.19 7.19
N THR A 21 -1.63 15.22 5.88
CA THR A 21 -2.77 15.92 5.27
C THR A 21 -4.09 15.25 5.65
N ILE A 22 -4.16 13.92 5.52
CA ILE A 22 -5.36 13.13 5.84
C ILE A 22 -5.75 13.30 7.31
N ARG A 23 -4.78 13.15 8.23
CA ARG A 23 -4.99 13.29 9.68
C ARG A 23 -5.65 14.61 10.04
N GLN A 24 -5.18 15.72 9.48
CA GLN A 24 -5.75 17.04 9.76
C GLN A 24 -7.21 17.15 9.32
N LEU A 25 -7.60 16.45 8.26
CA LEU A 25 -8.96 16.46 7.74
C LEU A 25 -9.86 15.53 8.54
N LEU A 26 -9.39 14.32 8.87
CA LEU A 26 -10.12 13.38 9.73
C LEU A 26 -10.41 14.00 11.10
N GLN A 27 -9.44 14.68 11.71
CA GLN A 27 -9.63 15.35 13.00
C GLN A 27 -10.67 16.48 12.94
N LYS A 28 -10.79 17.17 11.79
CA LYS A 28 -11.80 18.22 11.57
C LYS A 28 -13.19 17.64 11.34
N GLN A 29 -13.27 16.50 10.66
CA GLN A 29 -14.52 15.78 10.40
C GLN A 29 -15.06 15.12 11.66
N ASP A 30 -14.17 14.67 12.56
CA ASP A 30 -14.54 14.03 13.82
C ASP A 30 -13.59 14.43 14.96
N ALA A 31 -14.05 15.36 15.80
CA ALA A 31 -13.28 15.84 16.95
C ALA A 31 -13.08 14.79 18.06
N ASN A 32 -13.86 13.70 18.04
CA ASN A 32 -13.76 12.61 19.02
C ASN A 32 -12.89 11.45 18.52
N LEU A 33 -12.45 11.49 17.26
CA LEU A 33 -11.52 10.51 16.70
C LEU A 33 -10.13 10.73 17.31
N VAL A 34 -9.58 9.66 17.88
CA VAL A 34 -8.22 9.61 18.39
C VAL A 34 -7.40 8.77 17.42
N MET A 35 -6.27 9.32 16.98
CA MET A 35 -5.33 8.66 16.07
C MET A 35 -4.02 8.43 16.82
N ARG A 36 -3.68 7.16 17.10
CA ARG A 36 -2.36 6.79 17.64
C ARG A 36 -1.46 6.43 16.48
N GLU A 37 -0.46 7.27 16.26
CA GLU A 37 0.37 7.23 15.07
C GLU A 37 1.72 6.58 15.38
N SER A 38 2.11 5.65 14.52
CA SER A 38 3.47 5.13 14.39
C SER A 38 3.78 4.95 12.91
N ALA A 39 4.86 4.25 12.60
CA ALA A 39 5.25 3.94 11.24
C ALA A 39 5.77 2.50 11.15
N THR A 40 5.71 1.94 9.95
CA THR A 40 6.30 0.64 9.61
C THR A 40 7.02 0.74 8.27
N PHE A 41 7.72 -0.33 7.89
CA PHE A 41 8.45 -0.41 6.63
C PHE A 41 7.67 -1.23 5.60
N ALA A 42 7.50 -0.66 4.42
CA ALA A 42 7.14 -1.37 3.20
C ALA A 42 8.28 -2.31 2.78
N TRP A 43 7.93 -3.34 2.01
CA TRP A 43 8.95 -4.19 1.39
C TRP A 43 9.65 -3.44 0.25
N ILE A 44 10.93 -3.76 0.04
CA ILE A 44 11.69 -3.30 -1.12
C ILE A 44 11.79 -4.45 -2.13
N PRO A 45 11.48 -4.24 -3.41
CA PRO A 45 11.03 -2.97 -4.00
C PRO A 45 9.62 -2.60 -3.53
N THR A 46 9.35 -1.30 -3.43
CA THR A 46 8.09 -0.72 -2.91
C THR A 46 6.95 -0.85 -3.91
N LEU A 47 6.66 -2.09 -4.33
CA LEU A 47 5.61 -2.47 -5.25
C LEU A 47 4.40 -3.01 -4.49
N THR A 48 3.21 -2.63 -4.94
CA THR A 48 1.90 -3.07 -4.45
C THR A 48 1.85 -4.58 -4.19
N SER A 49 2.23 -5.40 -5.17
CA SER A 49 2.12 -6.86 -5.09
C SER A 49 3.13 -7.52 -4.14
N VAL A 50 4.29 -6.87 -3.91
CA VAL A 50 5.35 -7.35 -3.00
C VAL A 50 4.92 -7.10 -1.55
N SER A 51 4.42 -5.90 -1.24
CA SER A 51 4.01 -5.53 0.11
C SER A 51 2.66 -6.12 0.52
N ARG A 52 1.61 -6.05 -0.32
CA ARG A 52 0.24 -6.37 0.12
C ARG A 52 0.01 -7.83 0.46
N GLN A 53 0.59 -8.77 -0.30
CA GLN A 53 0.52 -10.19 0.09
C GLN A 53 1.19 -10.41 1.44
N SER A 54 2.29 -9.71 1.73
CA SER A 54 2.97 -9.78 3.01
C SER A 54 2.10 -9.21 4.14
N ILE A 55 1.44 -8.08 3.92
CA ILE A 55 0.50 -7.46 4.87
C ILE A 55 -0.63 -8.43 5.23
N PHE A 56 -1.28 -9.04 4.24
CA PHE A 56 -2.44 -9.90 4.46
C PHE A 56 -2.09 -11.36 4.84
N SER A 57 -0.81 -11.75 4.84
CA SER A 57 -0.39 -13.09 5.23
C SER A 57 0.45 -13.15 6.51
N GLY A 58 1.00 -12.01 6.94
CA GLY A 58 2.01 -11.94 7.99
C GLY A 58 3.33 -12.63 7.63
N LYS A 59 3.62 -12.86 6.34
CA LYS A 59 4.82 -13.57 5.86
C LYS A 59 5.63 -12.68 4.90
N PRO A 60 6.97 -12.85 4.86
CA PRO A 60 7.82 -12.20 3.85
C PRO A 60 7.48 -12.58 2.38
N PRO A 61 7.84 -11.72 1.40
CA PRO A 61 7.60 -11.97 -0.03
C PRO A 61 8.19 -13.28 -0.57
N LEU A 62 9.28 -13.78 0.04
CA LEU A 62 9.91 -15.06 -0.33
C LEU A 62 8.95 -16.25 -0.33
N TYR A 63 7.83 -16.16 0.39
CA TYR A 63 6.81 -17.21 0.44
C TYR A 63 5.79 -17.15 -0.71
N PHE A 64 5.91 -16.19 -1.63
CA PHE A 64 4.97 -15.99 -2.74
C PHE A 64 5.63 -16.05 -4.13
N PRO A 65 6.55 -16.99 -4.42
CA PRO A 65 7.25 -17.02 -5.71
C PRO A 65 6.28 -17.10 -6.91
N SER A 66 5.20 -17.87 -6.78
CA SER A 66 4.22 -18.05 -7.87
C SER A 66 3.20 -16.92 -7.99
N SER A 67 3.16 -15.96 -7.07
CA SER A 67 2.15 -14.89 -7.06
C SER A 67 2.69 -13.50 -6.76
N ILE A 68 4.01 -13.31 -6.61
CA ILE A 68 4.65 -12.04 -6.25
C ILE A 68 4.29 -10.88 -7.19
N ASN A 69 3.96 -11.18 -8.45
CA ASN A 69 3.60 -10.19 -9.47
C ASN A 69 2.09 -9.88 -9.51
N SER A 70 1.30 -10.31 -8.51
CA SER A 70 -0.14 -10.06 -8.46
C SER A 70 -0.67 -9.88 -7.03
N THR A 71 -1.87 -9.32 -6.91
CA THR A 71 -2.59 -9.15 -5.63
C THR A 71 -3.75 -10.15 -5.48
N ASN A 72 -3.87 -11.13 -6.38
CA ASN A 72 -5.03 -12.00 -6.46
C ASN A 72 -5.14 -13.03 -5.32
N SER A 73 -4.02 -13.33 -4.65
CA SER A 73 -3.97 -14.28 -3.54
C SER A 73 -4.35 -13.67 -2.19
N GLU A 74 -4.53 -12.35 -2.08
CA GLU A 74 -4.64 -11.65 -0.79
C GLU A 74 -5.81 -12.12 0.06
N GLU A 75 -7.01 -12.24 -0.51
CA GLU A 75 -8.18 -12.73 0.24
C GLU A 75 -7.93 -14.14 0.79
N LYS A 76 -7.34 -15.01 -0.03
CA LYS A 76 -7.02 -16.38 0.37
C LYS A 76 -5.99 -16.38 1.51
N LEU A 77 -4.94 -15.58 1.39
CA LEU A 77 -3.88 -15.46 2.39
C LEU A 77 -4.39 -14.88 3.70
N TRP A 78 -5.26 -13.86 3.64
CA TRP A 78 -5.90 -13.26 4.81
C TRP A 78 -6.74 -14.26 5.59
N LYS A 79 -7.61 -15.00 4.88
CA LYS A 79 -8.40 -16.06 5.51
C LYS A 79 -7.52 -17.15 6.11
N GLN A 80 -6.44 -17.54 5.43
CA GLN A 80 -5.50 -18.55 5.92
C GLN A 80 -4.74 -18.08 7.17
N PHE A 81 -4.32 -16.81 7.21
CA PHE A 81 -3.64 -16.24 8.38
C PHE A 81 -4.52 -16.34 9.62
N TRP A 82 -5.78 -15.89 9.53
CA TRP A 82 -6.71 -15.91 10.66
C TRP A 82 -7.22 -17.30 11.03
N GLU A 83 -7.33 -18.21 10.07
CA GLU A 83 -7.59 -19.63 10.33
C GLU A 83 -6.45 -20.25 11.16
N GLY A 84 -5.19 -19.91 10.84
CA GLY A 84 -4.03 -20.28 11.66
C GLY A 84 -4.05 -19.70 13.08
N HIS A 85 -4.86 -18.65 13.32
CA HIS A 85 -5.09 -18.04 14.63
C HIS A 85 -6.43 -18.45 15.26
N GLY A 86 -7.06 -19.53 14.75
CA GLY A 86 -8.24 -20.15 15.36
C GLY A 86 -9.58 -19.52 14.98
N LEU A 87 -9.64 -18.62 13.99
CA LEU A 87 -10.90 -18.09 13.47
C LEU A 87 -11.44 -18.98 12.34
N SER A 88 -12.77 -19.07 12.23
CA SER A 88 -13.38 -19.67 11.05
C SER A 88 -13.18 -18.76 9.83
N ARG A 89 -12.95 -19.35 8.66
CA ARG A 89 -12.92 -18.61 7.38
C ARG A 89 -14.21 -17.83 7.11
N LEU A 90 -15.33 -18.26 7.70
CA LEU A 90 -16.63 -17.58 7.60
C LEU A 90 -16.73 -16.33 8.48
N ASP A 91 -15.81 -16.15 9.42
CA ASP A 91 -15.73 -14.99 10.31
C ASP A 91 -14.75 -13.92 9.79
N VAL A 92 -14.13 -14.16 8.64
CA VAL A 92 -13.09 -13.32 8.05
C VAL A 92 -13.58 -12.76 6.72
N ALA A 93 -13.68 -11.44 6.65
CA ALA A 93 -14.02 -10.70 5.44
C ALA A 93 -12.79 -10.03 4.83
N TYR A 94 -12.82 -9.83 3.52
CA TYR A 94 -11.83 -9.08 2.77
C TYR A 94 -12.51 -8.35 1.63
N GLN A 95 -12.13 -7.10 1.38
CA GLN A 95 -12.61 -6.31 0.25
C GLN A 95 -11.50 -5.40 -0.26
N ARG A 96 -11.36 -5.31 -1.59
CA ARG A 96 -10.45 -4.37 -2.27
C ARG A 96 -11.21 -3.53 -3.29
N GLY A 97 -10.54 -2.55 -3.90
CA GLY A 97 -11.18 -1.69 -4.88
C GLY A 97 -11.93 -0.51 -4.26
N LEU A 98 -11.68 -0.21 -2.98
CA LEU A 98 -12.40 0.84 -2.25
C LEU A 98 -11.81 2.23 -2.54
N GLY A 99 -12.54 3.28 -2.17
CA GLY A 99 -12.03 4.64 -2.20
C GLY A 99 -12.97 5.71 -2.74
N ASP A 100 -14.15 5.34 -3.24
CA ASP A 100 -15.21 6.26 -3.65
C ASP A 100 -16.57 5.75 -3.18
N GLY A 101 -17.58 6.63 -3.21
CA GLY A 101 -18.98 6.25 -3.04
C GLY A 101 -19.39 6.05 -1.59
N ASP A 102 -20.34 5.13 -1.38
CA ASP A 102 -20.97 4.88 -0.09
C ASP A 102 -20.17 3.85 0.73
N ALA A 103 -19.40 4.36 1.70
CA ALA A 103 -18.66 3.52 2.63
C ALA A 103 -19.60 2.60 3.45
N ALA A 104 -20.83 3.05 3.73
CA ALA A 104 -21.77 2.26 4.53
C ALA A 104 -22.29 1.06 3.76
N GLY A 105 -22.76 1.25 2.53
CA GLY A 105 -23.15 0.15 1.65
C GLY A 105 -22.01 -0.86 1.41
N VAL A 106 -20.76 -0.38 1.29
CA VAL A 106 -19.59 -1.27 1.19
C VAL A 106 -19.43 -2.14 2.44
N LEU A 107 -19.51 -1.54 3.62
CA LEU A 107 -19.34 -2.28 4.88
C LEU A 107 -20.53 -3.21 5.15
N ASP A 108 -21.76 -2.79 4.86
CA ASP A 108 -22.96 -3.63 5.02
C ASP A 108 -22.90 -4.88 4.12
N ALA A 109 -22.32 -4.77 2.92
CA ALA A 109 -22.11 -5.90 2.03
C ALA A 109 -20.98 -6.83 2.49
N ALA A 110 -19.90 -6.27 3.05
CA ALA A 110 -18.70 -7.02 3.44
C ALA A 110 -18.78 -7.63 4.85
N ILE A 111 -19.53 -7.02 5.76
CA ILE A 111 -19.55 -7.33 7.19
C ILE A 111 -20.94 -7.84 7.57
N HIS A 112 -20.99 -9.03 8.18
CA HIS A 112 -22.19 -9.53 8.83
C HIS A 112 -22.08 -9.21 10.33
N PRO A 113 -22.87 -8.25 10.85
CA PRO A 113 -22.80 -7.84 12.25
C PRO A 113 -22.97 -9.05 13.19
N GLY A 114 -22.05 -9.20 14.15
CA GLY A 114 -22.03 -10.32 15.11
C GLY A 114 -21.27 -11.57 14.64
N LYS A 115 -21.16 -11.80 13.32
CA LYS A 115 -20.42 -12.94 12.75
C LYS A 115 -19.00 -12.56 12.33
N THR A 116 -18.84 -11.54 11.49
CA THR A 116 -17.52 -11.14 11.00
C THR A 116 -16.66 -10.62 12.16
N LYS A 117 -15.60 -11.36 12.50
CA LYS A 117 -14.65 -11.00 13.56
C LYS A 117 -13.51 -10.17 13.02
N VAL A 118 -13.06 -10.45 11.80
CA VAL A 118 -11.94 -9.72 11.21
C VAL A 118 -12.25 -9.29 9.78
N VAL A 119 -11.85 -8.08 9.42
CA VAL A 119 -12.02 -7.53 8.07
C VAL A 119 -10.71 -6.91 7.56
N GLY A 120 -10.32 -7.26 6.34
CA GLY A 120 -9.23 -6.62 5.59
C GLY A 120 -9.81 -5.76 4.46
N LEU A 121 -9.40 -4.50 4.39
CA LEU A 121 -9.95 -3.52 3.45
C LEU A 121 -8.81 -2.85 2.69
N VAL A 122 -8.93 -2.74 1.36
CA VAL A 122 -7.97 -2.02 0.53
C VAL A 122 -8.63 -0.83 -0.16
N VAL A 123 -8.08 0.35 0.11
CA VAL A 123 -8.50 1.64 -0.44
C VAL A 123 -7.48 2.08 -1.49
N ASP A 124 -7.86 2.02 -2.77
CA ASP A 124 -6.96 2.21 -3.91
C ASP A 124 -6.86 3.70 -4.34
N LYS A 125 -7.55 4.61 -3.65
CA LYS A 125 -7.74 5.98 -4.15
C LYS A 125 -6.43 6.76 -4.27
N VAL A 126 -5.54 6.63 -3.28
CA VAL A 126 -4.29 7.40 -3.26
C VAL A 126 -3.36 6.95 -4.39
N ASP A 127 -3.20 5.65 -4.58
CA ASP A 127 -2.49 5.06 -5.72
C ASP A 127 -3.06 5.50 -7.09
N LYS A 128 -4.39 5.46 -7.25
CA LYS A 128 -5.05 5.96 -8.47
C LYS A 128 -4.79 7.44 -8.74
N ILE A 129 -4.75 8.27 -7.69
CA ILE A 129 -4.40 9.69 -7.79
C ILE A 129 -2.93 9.84 -8.21
N MET A 130 -2.03 9.06 -7.61
CA MET A 130 -0.59 9.05 -7.92
C MET A 130 -0.32 8.74 -9.38
N HIS A 131 -0.85 7.64 -9.91
CA HIS A 131 -0.64 7.26 -11.32
C HIS A 131 -1.25 8.25 -12.32
N GLY A 132 -2.25 9.03 -11.91
CA GLY A 132 -2.82 10.11 -12.71
C GLY A 132 -2.15 11.47 -12.52
N MET A 133 -1.12 11.58 -11.66
CA MET A 133 -0.63 12.87 -11.19
C MET A 133 0.22 13.60 -12.22
N GLN A 134 -0.13 14.87 -12.48
CA GLN A 134 0.59 15.75 -13.41
C GLN A 134 1.21 16.97 -12.71
N LEU A 135 0.76 17.31 -11.50
CA LEU A 135 1.18 18.50 -10.75
C LEU A 135 2.14 18.17 -9.61
N GLY A 136 2.80 17.01 -9.69
CA GLY A 136 3.79 16.56 -8.72
C GLY A 136 3.23 16.39 -7.30
N SER A 137 4.09 16.50 -6.29
CA SER A 137 3.71 16.33 -4.88
C SER A 137 2.67 17.35 -4.42
N ALA A 138 2.73 18.61 -4.90
CA ALA A 138 1.72 19.61 -4.57
C ALA A 138 0.33 19.21 -5.11
N GLY A 139 0.29 18.66 -6.32
CA GLY A 139 -0.91 18.06 -6.90
C GLY A 139 -1.46 16.90 -6.09
N MET A 140 -0.59 16.01 -5.61
CA MET A 140 -0.97 14.90 -4.72
C MET A 140 -1.71 15.41 -3.48
N HIS A 141 -1.12 16.35 -2.74
CA HIS A 141 -1.76 16.89 -1.54
C HIS A 141 -3.12 17.53 -1.82
N ASN A 142 -3.25 18.25 -2.93
CA ASN A 142 -4.52 18.88 -3.31
C ASN A 142 -5.61 17.85 -3.62
N GLN A 143 -5.28 16.81 -4.41
CA GLN A 143 -6.25 15.77 -4.77
C GLN A 143 -6.62 14.88 -3.58
N ILE A 144 -5.65 14.50 -2.74
CA ILE A 144 -5.90 13.76 -1.49
C ILE A 144 -6.79 14.59 -0.56
N LYS A 145 -6.50 15.88 -0.42
CA LYS A 145 -7.35 16.78 0.36
C LYS A 145 -8.78 16.77 -0.18
N GLN A 146 -8.97 16.95 -1.49
CA GLN A 146 -10.30 16.91 -2.10
C GLN A 146 -11.02 15.58 -1.86
N TRP A 147 -10.33 14.46 -2.03
CA TRP A 147 -10.88 13.14 -1.74
C TRP A 147 -11.31 12.99 -0.27
N CYS A 148 -10.46 13.39 0.69
CA CYS A 148 -10.81 13.32 2.11
C CYS A 148 -12.03 14.18 2.45
N HIS A 149 -12.22 15.34 1.81
CA HIS A 149 -13.42 16.17 2.03
C HIS A 149 -14.70 15.46 1.60
N ALA A 150 -14.65 14.55 0.62
CA ALA A 150 -15.79 13.72 0.24
C ALA A 150 -16.21 12.72 1.34
N GLY A 151 -15.38 12.53 2.36
CA GLY A 151 -15.77 11.87 3.61
C GLY A 151 -15.68 10.34 3.60
N PHE A 152 -15.30 9.71 2.49
CA PHE A 152 -15.25 8.24 2.38
C PHE A 152 -14.43 7.59 3.51
N LEU A 153 -13.18 8.02 3.70
CA LEU A 153 -12.30 7.43 4.71
C LEU A 153 -12.81 7.68 6.14
N SER A 154 -13.32 8.88 6.42
CA SER A 154 -13.90 9.21 7.73
C SER A 154 -15.12 8.34 8.04
N ALA A 155 -16.01 8.16 7.06
CA ALA A 155 -17.20 7.31 7.21
C ALA A 155 -16.80 5.84 7.42
N LEU A 156 -15.84 5.33 6.63
CA LEU A 156 -15.32 3.97 6.74
C LEU A 156 -14.76 3.70 8.15
N VAL A 157 -13.87 4.57 8.63
CA VAL A 157 -13.26 4.45 9.97
C VAL A 157 -14.32 4.57 11.06
N GLY A 158 -15.20 5.57 10.97
CA GLY A 158 -16.26 5.79 11.96
C GLY A 158 -17.18 4.58 12.12
N GLN A 159 -17.65 4.01 11.01
CA GLN A 159 -18.56 2.87 11.03
C GLN A 159 -17.91 1.59 11.53
N LEU A 160 -16.63 1.34 11.21
CA LEU A 160 -15.90 0.21 11.79
C LEU A 160 -15.76 0.34 13.32
N LEU A 161 -15.47 1.56 13.81
CA LEU A 161 -15.44 1.83 15.25
C LEU A 161 -16.82 1.64 15.89
N ASP A 162 -17.90 2.07 15.23
CA ASP A 162 -19.27 1.93 15.74
C ASP A 162 -19.71 0.45 15.78
N TYR A 163 -19.16 -0.39 14.89
CA TYR A 163 -19.29 -1.85 14.96
C TYR A 163 -18.42 -2.51 16.03
N GLY A 164 -17.62 -1.74 16.76
CA GLY A 164 -16.77 -2.23 17.85
C GLY A 164 -15.52 -2.97 17.36
N TYR A 165 -15.03 -2.67 16.17
CA TYR A 165 -13.72 -3.15 15.71
C TYR A 165 -12.59 -2.34 16.34
N GLU A 166 -11.47 -3.01 16.63
CA GLU A 166 -10.18 -2.36 16.71
C GLU A 166 -9.71 -2.02 15.28
N VAL A 167 -9.58 -0.74 14.97
CA VAL A 167 -9.34 -0.26 13.60
C VAL A 167 -7.89 0.19 13.44
N TRP A 168 -7.20 -0.44 12.50
CA TRP A 168 -5.83 -0.11 12.10
C TRP A 168 -5.80 0.33 10.65
N LEU A 169 -4.92 1.29 10.34
CA LEU A 169 -4.60 1.72 8.98
C LEU A 169 -3.10 1.64 8.74
N THR A 170 -2.74 1.15 7.56
CA THR A 170 -1.36 1.17 7.05
C THR A 170 -1.35 1.47 5.55
N ALA A 171 -0.16 1.58 4.96
CA ALA A 171 0.04 1.54 3.52
C ALA A 171 0.95 0.36 3.14
N ASP A 172 0.97 0.03 1.85
CA ASP A 172 1.85 -0.97 1.25
C ASP A 172 3.14 -0.36 0.69
N HIS A 173 3.09 0.90 0.27
CA HIS A 173 4.24 1.76 -0.01
C HIS A 173 3.82 3.23 0.06
N GLY A 174 4.82 4.11 0.16
CA GLY A 174 4.67 5.53 -0.15
C GLY A 174 4.99 5.83 -1.63
N ASN A 175 5.25 7.09 -1.92
CA ASN A 175 5.55 7.58 -3.26
C ASN A 175 6.33 8.89 -3.18
N ILE A 176 7.04 9.23 -4.26
CA ILE A 176 7.73 10.51 -4.37
C ILE A 176 7.62 11.10 -5.78
N GLN A 177 7.76 12.41 -5.87
CA GLN A 177 7.98 13.07 -7.15
C GLN A 177 9.39 12.73 -7.68
N CYS A 178 9.45 12.31 -8.93
CA CYS A 178 10.65 11.83 -9.59
C CYS A 178 10.94 12.56 -10.90
N GLU A 179 12.19 12.49 -11.33
CA GLU A 179 12.68 12.96 -12.61
C GLU A 179 13.07 11.77 -13.50
N GLY A 180 12.67 11.84 -14.78
CA GLY A 180 13.09 10.86 -15.76
C GLY A 180 14.58 10.92 -16.07
N LYS A 181 15.24 9.76 -16.06
CA LYS A 181 16.66 9.60 -16.40
C LYS A 181 16.91 8.60 -17.54
N GLY A 182 15.87 8.21 -18.27
CA GLY A 182 15.94 7.30 -19.40
C GLY A 182 15.22 5.98 -19.16
N ARG A 183 14.83 5.32 -20.26
CA ARG A 183 14.14 4.02 -20.24
C ARG A 183 15.08 2.94 -20.78
N PRO A 184 15.30 1.85 -20.03
CA PRO A 184 15.97 0.68 -20.56
C PRO A 184 15.18 0.04 -21.73
N SER A 185 15.87 -0.41 -22.77
CA SER A 185 15.28 -1.12 -23.92
C SER A 185 15.21 -2.63 -23.68
N GLU A 186 14.27 -3.07 -22.84
CA GLU A 186 14.28 -4.42 -22.24
C GLU A 186 13.15 -5.34 -22.73
N GLY A 187 12.50 -5.07 -23.86
CA GLY A 187 11.22 -5.70 -24.27
C GLY A 187 11.08 -7.17 -23.82
N VAL A 188 9.97 -7.60 -23.22
CA VAL A 188 9.74 -8.89 -22.48
C VAL A 188 10.78 -9.45 -21.49
N ILE A 189 12.02 -8.94 -21.40
CA ILE A 189 13.06 -9.47 -20.49
C ILE A 189 12.74 -9.11 -19.03
N ALA A 190 12.30 -7.88 -18.78
CA ALA A 190 11.88 -7.45 -17.45
C ALA A 190 10.49 -8.03 -17.12
N GLU A 191 10.40 -8.77 -16.02
CA GLU A 191 9.14 -9.34 -15.52
C GLU A 191 8.20 -8.25 -15.01
N THR A 192 8.78 -7.22 -14.37
CA THR A 192 8.05 -6.05 -13.86
C THR A 192 8.73 -4.76 -14.29
N ARG A 193 7.92 -3.78 -14.71
CA ARG A 193 8.37 -2.47 -15.21
C ARG A 193 7.72 -1.31 -14.45
N GLY A 194 8.06 -1.18 -13.17
CA GLY A 194 7.62 -0.03 -12.37
C GLY A 194 8.41 1.23 -12.72
N GLU A 195 7.91 2.43 -12.46
CA GLU A 195 8.62 3.65 -12.88
C GLU A 195 9.95 3.86 -12.16
N ARG A 196 10.11 3.30 -10.94
CA ARG A 196 11.35 3.37 -10.15
C ARG A 196 12.02 2.01 -9.92
N VAL A 197 11.55 0.94 -10.58
CA VAL A 197 12.16 -0.40 -10.46
C VAL A 197 12.02 -1.21 -11.74
N ARG A 198 13.04 -2.02 -12.01
CA ARG A 198 13.00 -3.12 -12.97
C ARG A 198 13.28 -4.42 -12.24
N VAL A 199 12.55 -5.49 -12.57
CA VAL A 199 12.78 -6.82 -12.00
C VAL A 199 13.16 -7.77 -13.10
N TYR A 200 14.27 -8.49 -12.91
CA TYR A 200 14.81 -9.45 -13.85
C TYR A 200 14.83 -10.85 -13.26
N PRO A 201 14.78 -11.88 -14.12
CA PRO A 201 14.82 -13.27 -13.69
C PRO A 201 16.24 -13.76 -13.34
N THR A 202 17.29 -13.02 -13.75
CA THR A 202 18.68 -13.38 -13.45
C THR A 202 19.52 -12.14 -13.07
N PRO A 203 20.58 -12.31 -12.26
CA PRO A 203 21.46 -11.21 -11.90
C PRO A 203 22.26 -10.69 -13.11
N GLU A 204 22.59 -11.52 -14.09
CA GLU A 204 23.36 -11.11 -15.28
C GLU A 204 22.58 -10.10 -16.13
N LEU A 205 21.28 -10.37 -16.36
CA LEU A 205 20.40 -9.45 -17.10
C LEU A 205 20.25 -8.12 -16.35
N ARG A 206 20.13 -8.19 -15.02
CA ARG A 206 20.07 -7.01 -14.19
C ARG A 206 21.36 -6.19 -14.26
N SER A 207 22.52 -6.83 -14.12
CA SER A 207 23.83 -6.16 -14.14
C SER A 207 24.10 -5.51 -15.50
N GLN A 208 23.69 -6.15 -16.60
CA GLN A 208 23.80 -5.58 -17.93
C GLN A 208 23.07 -4.24 -18.04
N VAL A 209 21.86 -4.13 -17.47
CA VAL A 209 21.12 -2.86 -17.46
C VAL A 209 21.72 -1.88 -16.45
N ALA A 210 22.13 -2.33 -15.27
CA ALA A 210 22.74 -1.47 -14.25
C ALA A 210 23.95 -0.68 -14.78
N CYS A 211 24.79 -1.31 -15.62
CA CYS A 211 25.93 -0.66 -16.28
C CYS A 211 25.55 0.56 -17.14
N ALA A 212 24.35 0.57 -17.73
CA ALA A 212 23.88 1.66 -18.58
C ALA A 212 23.11 2.76 -17.82
N PHE A 213 22.70 2.48 -16.57
CA PHE A 213 21.85 3.37 -15.77
C PHE A 213 22.50 3.62 -14.39
N PRO A 214 23.48 4.54 -14.26
CA PRO A 214 24.25 4.76 -13.04
C PRO A 214 23.45 5.22 -11.81
N PHE A 215 22.25 5.76 -12.02
CA PHE A 215 21.33 6.13 -10.94
C PHE A 215 20.59 4.92 -10.33
N ALA A 216 20.72 3.75 -10.95
CA ALA A 216 20.06 2.53 -10.51
C ALA A 216 20.99 1.65 -9.68
N HIS A 217 20.41 0.99 -8.69
CA HIS A 217 21.13 0.18 -7.72
C HIS A 217 20.65 -1.26 -7.77
N GLU A 218 21.61 -2.17 -7.81
CA GLU A 218 21.39 -3.60 -7.72
C GLU A 218 20.96 -3.98 -6.31
N TRP A 219 19.65 -4.08 -6.09
CA TRP A 219 19.11 -4.45 -4.77
C TRP A 219 19.36 -5.93 -4.47
N GLN A 220 19.88 -6.24 -3.29
CA GLN A 220 20.04 -7.63 -2.87
C GLN A 220 18.66 -8.21 -2.57
N PRO A 221 18.29 -9.38 -3.11
CA PRO A 221 16.93 -9.94 -3.00
C PRO A 221 16.66 -10.59 -1.63
N VAL A 222 17.00 -9.88 -0.55
CA VAL A 222 16.79 -10.34 0.82
C VAL A 222 15.29 -10.39 1.12
N GLY A 223 14.78 -11.58 1.41
CA GLY A 223 13.35 -11.78 1.67
C GLY A 223 12.47 -11.80 0.40
N LEU A 224 13.08 -11.85 -0.79
CA LEU A 224 12.39 -12.00 -2.08
C LEU A 224 12.57 -13.44 -2.64
N PRO A 225 11.75 -13.86 -3.62
CA PRO A 225 11.94 -15.12 -4.35
C PRO A 225 13.32 -15.24 -5.01
N ALA A 226 13.76 -16.48 -5.25
CA ALA A 226 15.11 -16.78 -5.73
C ALA A 226 15.41 -16.25 -7.15
N ASP A 227 14.38 -16.06 -7.96
CA ASP A 227 14.38 -15.59 -9.35
C ASP A 227 13.92 -14.13 -9.47
N TYR A 228 13.96 -13.37 -8.38
CA TYR A 228 13.45 -12.00 -8.34
C TYR A 228 14.60 -11.02 -8.06
N PHE A 229 15.17 -10.42 -9.11
CA PHE A 229 16.33 -9.54 -9.00
C PHE A 229 15.96 -8.07 -9.31
N PRO A 230 15.73 -7.21 -8.31
CA PRO A 230 15.35 -5.83 -8.53
C PRO A 230 16.57 -4.94 -8.84
N LEU A 231 16.37 -4.03 -9.78
CA LEU A 231 17.19 -2.85 -10.07
C LEU A 231 16.35 -1.61 -9.70
N VAL A 232 16.69 -0.97 -8.60
CA VAL A 232 15.91 0.11 -8.00
C VAL A 232 16.54 1.46 -8.32
N ALA A 233 15.72 2.46 -8.64
CA ALA A 233 16.22 3.82 -8.85
C ALA A 233 16.58 4.48 -7.51
N GLY A 234 17.72 5.17 -7.49
CA GLY A 234 18.18 5.97 -6.34
C GLY A 234 17.59 7.37 -6.31
N GLY A 235 17.63 8.00 -5.14
CA GLY A 235 17.21 9.39 -4.96
C GLY A 235 15.79 9.66 -5.49
N ARG A 236 15.66 10.67 -6.35
CA ARG A 236 14.41 11.06 -7.03
C ARG A 236 14.41 10.69 -8.51
N ASP A 237 15.21 9.71 -8.90
CA ASP A 237 15.33 9.34 -10.31
C ASP A 237 14.32 8.26 -10.70
N ALA A 238 13.89 8.23 -11.95
CA ALA A 238 12.95 7.24 -12.47
C ALA A 238 13.33 6.77 -13.88
N PHE A 239 12.97 5.52 -14.18
CA PHE A 239 13.12 4.92 -15.50
C PHE A 239 12.02 5.39 -16.46
N VAL A 240 11.91 6.70 -16.64
CA VAL A 240 11.02 7.39 -17.59
C VAL A 240 11.81 8.33 -18.50
N ASN A 241 11.18 8.98 -19.49
CA ASN A 241 11.96 9.74 -20.47
C ASN A 241 12.63 10.95 -19.80
N PRO A 242 13.84 11.34 -20.21
CA PRO A 242 14.48 12.53 -19.69
C PRO A 242 13.61 13.77 -19.87
N GLY A 243 13.45 14.56 -18.79
CA GLY A 243 12.58 15.74 -18.75
C GLY A 243 11.16 15.48 -18.28
N ASP A 244 10.71 14.22 -18.23
CA ASP A 244 9.43 13.87 -17.62
C ASP A 244 9.52 14.01 -16.09
N VAL A 245 8.47 14.53 -15.47
CA VAL A 245 8.27 14.56 -14.03
C VAL A 245 7.02 13.74 -13.70
N ILE A 246 7.18 12.79 -12.79
CA ILE A 246 6.10 11.88 -12.36
C ILE A 246 6.01 11.85 -10.84
N VAL A 247 4.94 11.29 -10.30
CA VAL A 247 4.90 10.81 -8.92
C VAL A 247 4.78 9.30 -8.98
N GLY A 248 5.70 8.58 -8.34
CA GLY A 248 5.75 7.13 -8.47
C GLY A 248 6.41 6.45 -7.27
N HIS A 249 6.48 5.14 -7.39
CA HIS A 249 6.94 4.21 -6.36
C HIS A 249 7.79 3.08 -6.99
N GLY A 250 8.25 2.14 -6.16
CA GLY A 250 9.06 0.98 -6.54
C GLY A 250 10.52 1.08 -6.13
N GLY A 251 10.99 2.27 -5.74
CA GLY A 251 12.37 2.54 -5.36
C GLY A 251 12.67 2.24 -3.89
N ILE A 252 13.68 2.95 -3.38
CA ILE A 252 14.20 2.82 -2.01
C ILE A 252 14.24 4.14 -1.26
N ALA A 253 13.54 5.17 -1.75
CA ALA A 253 13.47 6.43 -1.03
C ALA A 253 12.77 6.22 0.33
N ILE A 254 13.20 6.95 1.35
CA ILE A 254 12.66 6.81 2.71
C ILE A 254 11.16 7.08 2.73
N GLU A 255 10.71 8.04 1.93
CA GLU A 255 9.30 8.42 1.75
C GLU A 255 8.48 7.33 1.03
N GLU A 256 9.11 6.43 0.28
CA GLU A 256 8.46 5.25 -0.28
C GLU A 256 8.42 4.08 0.71
N VAL A 257 9.47 3.93 1.52
CA VAL A 257 9.65 2.75 2.38
C VAL A 257 8.98 2.92 3.75
N ILE A 258 9.03 4.10 4.36
CA ILE A 258 8.39 4.35 5.66
C ILE A 258 6.95 4.78 5.43
N VAL A 259 6.01 3.94 5.88
CA VAL A 259 4.57 4.12 5.69
C VAL A 259 3.86 4.29 7.04
N PRO A 260 2.72 5.02 7.09
CA PRO A 260 1.99 5.22 8.33
C PRO A 260 1.48 3.88 8.89
N LEU A 261 1.48 3.75 10.22
CA LEU A 261 0.73 2.72 10.93
C LEU A 261 -0.09 3.42 12.02
N VAL A 262 -1.41 3.35 11.91
CA VAL A 262 -2.30 4.20 12.69
C VAL A 262 -3.38 3.34 13.34
N LYS A 263 -3.53 3.47 14.66
CA LYS A 263 -4.68 2.94 15.38
C LYS A 263 -5.71 4.04 15.58
N PHE A 264 -6.96 3.77 15.23
CA PHE A 264 -8.07 4.67 15.50
C PHE A 264 -8.83 4.23 16.75
N GLU A 265 -9.22 5.21 17.57
CA GLU A 265 -10.00 5.03 18.78
C GLU A 265 -11.04 6.16 18.89
N ARG A 266 -12.09 5.93 19.68
CA ARG A 266 -12.96 7.01 20.14
C ARG A 266 -12.39 7.56 21.44
N ARG A 267 -12.42 8.89 21.63
CA ARG A 267 -12.13 9.50 22.93
C ARG A 267 -13.11 8.91 23.97
N THR A 268 -12.57 8.19 24.95
CA THR A 268 -13.33 7.73 26.11
C THR A 268 -13.79 8.96 26.89
N ARG A 269 -15.09 9.05 27.16
CA ARG A 269 -15.65 10.07 28.06
C ARG A 269 -15.18 9.84 29.49
#